data_AF-A0A2D7MP84-F1
#
_entry.id   AF-A0A2D7MP84-F1
#
_cell.length_a   1.000
_cell.length_b   1.000
_cell.length_c   1.000
_cell.angle_alpha   90.00
_cell.angle_beta   90.00
_cell.angle_gamma   90.00
#
_symmetry.space_group_name_H-M   'P 1'
#
loop_
_entity.id
_entity.type
_entity.pdbx_description
1 polymer ?
#
loop_
_entity_poly.entity_id
_entity_poly.type
_entity_poly.pdbx_seq_one_letter_code
_entity_poly.pdbx_strand_id
1 'polypeptide(L)'
;DIIIDASMPAMIRNSGKMWDKAGNEQDTIAVIPDSSYAGIYQATIDFCKKHGAFDPKTMGTVPNIGLMAQKAEEYGSHDKTFEIPEEGEVQVVNNQSGEILISHQVEQGDIWRMCQVKDAPIKNWIELAIKRSTLSETPAIFWLDENRAHDQELIKKIADYKSKIEAAPMDIQIMSPIKATEYTLERLRKGKNTISVTGNVLRDYLTDLFPILELGTSAKMLSIVPLMNGGGLFETGAGGSAPKHVEQFLSEGHLRWDSLGEFLALEVALEHEAHKNNDQRLSVLSETLGNAIEKLLENNKSPQRNVGELDNRGSHFYLALFWAEALVNQNRDDSLSKEFKEVFSNLSQNEKEIINQINAAQGQNCSIDGYYWPINDKTRDLMRPSPLFNGIIDHM
;
A
#
# COMPACT_ATOMS: atom_id res chain seq x y z
N ASP A 1 10.00 11.36 -12.19
CA ASP A 1 9.97 10.20 -13.10
C ASP A 1 10.39 8.89 -12.44
N ILE A 2 11.57 8.81 -11.82
CA ILE A 2 12.10 7.59 -11.22
C ILE A 2 12.19 7.77 -9.70
N ILE A 3 11.36 7.03 -8.96
CA ILE A 3 11.33 7.00 -7.49
C ILE A 3 11.71 5.58 -7.06
N ILE A 4 12.64 5.45 -6.12
CA ILE A 4 13.34 4.19 -5.80
C ILE A 4 12.40 3.05 -5.41
N ASP A 5 11.42 3.35 -4.57
CA ASP A 5 10.39 2.43 -4.07
C ASP A 5 9.59 1.76 -5.20
N ALA A 6 9.20 2.50 -6.24
CA ALA A 6 8.46 1.98 -7.38
C ALA A 6 9.36 1.46 -8.52
N SER A 7 10.50 2.11 -8.76
CA SER A 7 11.37 1.80 -9.91
C SER A 7 12.21 0.54 -9.70
N MET A 8 12.69 0.29 -8.48
CA MET A 8 13.48 -0.91 -8.19
C MET A 8 12.65 -2.19 -8.33
N PRO A 9 11.43 -2.31 -7.77
CA PRO A 9 10.59 -3.50 -7.98
C PRO A 9 10.18 -3.68 -9.45
N ALA A 10 9.88 -2.59 -10.16
CA ALA A 10 9.57 -2.65 -11.59
C ALA A 10 10.75 -3.21 -12.40
N MET A 11 11.97 -2.76 -12.11
CA MET A 11 13.20 -3.28 -12.74
C MET A 11 13.45 -4.75 -12.38
N ILE A 12 13.33 -5.12 -11.11
CA ILE A 12 13.51 -6.52 -10.63
C ILE A 12 12.51 -7.45 -11.32
N ARG A 13 11.23 -7.06 -11.35
CA ARG A 13 10.18 -7.83 -12.02
C ARG A 13 10.42 -7.94 -13.53
N ASN A 14 10.98 -6.90 -14.15
CA ASN A 14 11.34 -6.89 -15.56
C ASN A 14 12.69 -7.56 -15.84
N SER A 15 12.94 -8.73 -15.23
CA SER A 15 14.17 -9.51 -15.38
C SER A 15 15.46 -8.75 -15.04
N GLY A 16 15.39 -7.75 -14.16
CA GLY A 16 16.54 -6.93 -13.79
C GLY A 16 16.91 -5.86 -14.82
N LYS A 17 16.00 -5.50 -15.74
CA LYS A 17 16.27 -4.62 -16.88
C LYS A 17 15.52 -3.31 -16.85
N MET A 18 16.11 -2.30 -17.47
CA MET A 18 15.51 -0.99 -17.75
C MET A 18 15.52 -0.70 -19.27
N TRP A 19 14.93 0.41 -19.68
CA TRP A 19 14.77 0.76 -21.09
C TRP A 19 15.90 1.66 -21.59
N ASP A 20 16.51 1.30 -22.71
CA ASP A 20 17.54 2.10 -23.38
C ASP A 20 16.93 3.21 -24.26
N LYS A 21 17.79 4.05 -24.87
CA LYS A 21 17.38 5.13 -25.77
C LYS A 21 16.63 4.68 -27.03
N ALA A 22 16.72 3.40 -27.39
CA ALA A 22 16.03 2.81 -28.54
C ALA A 22 14.72 2.10 -28.11
N GLY A 23 14.37 2.13 -26.82
CA GLY A 23 13.19 1.46 -26.29
C GLY A 23 13.35 -0.04 -26.12
N ASN A 24 14.59 -0.55 -26.03
CA ASN A 24 14.87 -1.97 -25.75
C ASN A 24 15.23 -2.18 -24.28
N GLU A 25 14.96 -3.38 -23.77
CA GLU A 25 15.35 -3.76 -22.42
C GLU A 25 16.85 -4.07 -22.31
N GLN A 26 17.51 -3.53 -21.30
CA GLN A 26 18.94 -3.72 -21.03
C GLN A 26 19.21 -3.85 -19.53
N ASP A 27 20.22 -4.64 -19.17
CA ASP A 27 20.76 -4.70 -17.81
C ASP A 27 21.22 -3.31 -17.35
N THR A 28 21.06 -3.04 -16.05
CA THR A 28 21.34 -1.72 -15.47
C THR A 28 22.25 -1.80 -14.26
N ILE A 29 23.03 -0.74 -14.04
CA ILE A 29 23.67 -0.46 -12.76
C ILE A 29 22.75 0.48 -11.99
N ALA A 30 21.93 -0.08 -11.09
CA ALA A 30 21.01 0.69 -10.26
C ALA A 30 21.77 1.37 -9.11
N VAL A 31 22.20 2.62 -9.33
CA VAL A 31 22.97 3.39 -8.35
C VAL A 31 22.04 3.88 -7.22
N ILE A 32 22.25 3.36 -6.01
CA ILE A 32 21.63 3.83 -4.77
C ILE A 32 22.77 4.32 -3.87
N PRO A 33 22.99 5.65 -3.75
CA PRO A 33 24.19 6.17 -3.08
C PRO A 33 24.27 5.85 -1.59
N ASP A 34 23.17 5.98 -0.86
CA ASP A 34 23.13 5.66 0.57
C ASP A 34 22.96 4.15 0.79
N SER A 35 23.80 3.59 1.66
CA SER A 35 23.87 2.15 1.88
C SER A 35 22.85 1.63 2.89
N SER A 36 22.09 2.49 3.59
CA SER A 36 21.19 2.07 4.69
C SER A 36 20.17 1.04 4.23
N TYR A 37 19.66 1.19 3.00
CA TYR A 37 18.58 0.36 2.46
C TYR A 37 18.90 -0.31 1.13
N ALA A 38 19.98 0.08 0.45
CA ALA A 38 20.36 -0.48 -0.86
C ALA A 38 20.51 -2.00 -0.85
N GLY A 39 20.99 -2.56 0.27
CA GLY A 39 21.28 -3.98 0.42
C GLY A 39 20.06 -4.90 0.25
N ILE A 40 18.84 -4.43 0.53
CA ILE A 40 17.63 -5.25 0.36
C ILE A 40 17.39 -5.58 -1.12
N TYR A 41 17.59 -4.59 -2.00
CA TYR A 41 17.39 -4.78 -3.44
C TYR A 41 18.47 -5.67 -4.03
N GLN A 42 19.73 -5.47 -3.61
CA GLN A 42 20.83 -6.32 -4.04
C GLN A 42 20.57 -7.80 -3.65
N ALA A 43 20.15 -8.04 -2.40
CA ALA A 43 19.78 -9.38 -1.94
C ALA A 43 18.63 -9.98 -2.76
N THR A 44 17.59 -9.20 -3.09
CA THR A 44 16.50 -9.66 -3.97
C THR A 44 16.99 -9.99 -5.39
N ILE A 45 17.83 -9.13 -5.98
CA ILE A 45 18.41 -9.35 -7.32
C ILE A 45 19.23 -10.63 -7.34
N ASP A 46 20.13 -10.83 -6.37
CA ASP A 46 21.00 -12.00 -6.30
C ASP A 46 20.19 -13.28 -6.05
N PHE A 47 19.14 -13.19 -5.24
CA PHE A 47 18.18 -14.29 -5.06
C PHE A 47 17.51 -14.66 -6.39
N CYS A 48 16.98 -13.70 -7.15
CA CYS A 48 16.36 -13.95 -8.45
C CYS A 48 17.35 -14.48 -9.48
N LYS A 49 18.60 -14.00 -9.52
CA LYS A 49 19.65 -14.55 -10.39
C LYS A 49 19.93 -16.03 -10.09
N LYS A 50 19.94 -16.41 -8.82
CA LYS A 50 20.21 -17.79 -8.38
C LYS A 50 19.01 -18.73 -8.56
N HIS A 51 17.80 -18.23 -8.35
CA HIS A 51 16.61 -19.07 -8.20
C HIS A 51 15.57 -18.88 -9.33
N GLY A 52 15.77 -17.92 -10.22
CA GLY A 52 14.80 -17.49 -11.22
C GLY A 52 13.76 -16.51 -10.65
N ALA A 53 12.84 -16.08 -11.51
CA ALA A 53 11.71 -15.23 -11.11
C ALA A 53 10.81 -15.95 -10.07
N PHE A 54 10.09 -15.16 -9.27
CA PHE A 54 9.04 -15.67 -8.39
C PHE A 54 7.84 -16.19 -9.21
N ASP A 55 7.13 -17.16 -8.66
CA ASP A 55 5.85 -17.64 -9.20
C ASP A 55 4.70 -17.11 -8.32
N PRO A 56 3.94 -16.10 -8.80
CA PRO A 56 2.79 -15.54 -8.07
C PRO A 56 1.74 -16.57 -7.67
N LYS A 57 1.66 -17.74 -8.33
CA LYS A 57 0.68 -18.78 -8.02
C LYS A 57 0.99 -19.57 -6.76
N THR A 58 2.27 -19.62 -6.36
CA THR A 58 2.73 -20.51 -5.28
C THR A 58 3.54 -19.79 -4.22
N MET A 59 3.95 -18.54 -4.45
CA MET A 59 4.70 -17.77 -3.46
C MET A 59 3.81 -17.43 -2.26
N GLY A 60 4.44 -17.24 -1.10
CA GLY A 60 3.75 -16.72 0.08
C GLY A 60 3.48 -15.22 -0.04
N THR A 61 3.24 -14.56 1.09
CA THR A 61 3.13 -13.10 1.17
C THR A 61 4.01 -12.49 2.25
N VAL A 62 4.40 -11.22 2.06
CA VAL A 62 5.17 -10.42 3.02
C VAL A 62 4.40 -9.17 3.48
N PRO A 63 3.54 -9.28 4.52
CA PRO A 63 2.94 -8.11 5.13
C PRO A 63 3.99 -7.20 5.80
N ASN A 64 3.67 -5.92 5.98
CA ASN A 64 4.53 -4.97 6.68
C ASN A 64 3.85 -4.32 7.89
N ILE A 65 4.63 -4.09 8.95
CA ILE A 65 4.27 -3.29 10.12
C ILE A 65 5.33 -2.19 10.28
N GLY A 66 4.97 -0.98 9.86
CA GLY A 66 5.88 0.15 9.79
C GLY A 66 5.81 1.13 10.96
N LEU A 67 6.97 1.55 11.47
CA LEU A 67 7.09 2.62 12.46
C LEU A 67 6.99 3.99 11.76
N MET A 68 5.80 4.59 11.73
CA MET A 68 5.56 5.86 11.02
C MET A 68 4.98 7.00 11.87
N ALA A 69 4.41 6.67 13.04
CA ALA A 69 3.64 7.63 13.83
C ALA A 69 4.46 8.85 14.29
N GLN A 70 3.85 10.03 14.23
CA GLN A 70 4.46 11.31 14.62
C GLN A 70 5.71 11.69 13.81
N LYS A 71 5.70 11.42 12.49
CA LYS A 71 6.81 11.66 11.57
C LYS A 71 8.10 10.99 12.05
N ALA A 72 8.01 9.69 12.29
CA ALA A 72 9.13 8.90 12.77
C ALA A 72 10.30 8.94 11.78
N GLU A 73 11.52 9.04 12.33
CA GLU A 73 12.78 8.84 11.63
C GLU A 73 13.01 9.87 10.49
N GLU A 74 13.35 9.43 9.29
CA GLU A 74 13.72 10.29 8.16
C GLU A 74 12.57 11.19 7.69
N TYR A 75 11.31 10.76 7.78
CA TYR A 75 10.13 11.55 7.34
C TYR A 75 9.86 12.76 8.25
N GLY A 76 10.51 12.83 9.40
CA GLY A 76 10.47 13.99 10.30
C GLY A 76 11.69 14.90 10.18
N SER A 77 12.63 14.64 9.26
CA SER A 77 13.95 15.28 9.24
C SER A 77 14.08 16.48 8.29
N HIS A 78 13.03 16.82 7.54
CA HIS A 78 13.10 17.86 6.49
C HIS A 78 13.56 19.22 7.00
N ASP A 79 13.11 19.62 8.19
CA ASP A 79 13.49 20.86 8.87
C ASP A 79 14.84 20.76 9.63
N LYS A 80 15.48 19.60 9.59
CA LYS A 80 16.74 19.25 10.26
C LYS A 80 17.76 18.66 9.29
N THR A 81 17.64 19.02 8.01
CA THR A 81 18.57 18.62 6.95
C THR A 81 19.20 19.88 6.37
N PHE A 82 20.53 19.92 6.33
CA PHE A 82 21.29 21.11 5.94
C PHE A 82 22.40 20.72 4.97
N GLU A 83 22.55 21.51 3.90
CA GLU A 83 23.77 21.51 3.10
C GLU A 83 24.81 22.35 3.84
N ILE A 84 25.99 21.78 4.03
CA ILE A 84 27.06 22.38 4.81
C ILE A 84 27.76 23.48 3.98
N PRO A 85 27.81 24.74 4.46
CA PRO A 85 28.34 25.84 3.68
C PRO A 85 29.88 25.90 3.68
N GLU A 86 30.54 25.36 4.71
CA GLU A 86 32.00 25.39 4.90
C GLU A 86 32.47 24.24 5.79
N GLU A 87 33.76 23.89 5.71
CA GLU A 87 34.36 22.85 6.55
C GLU A 87 34.29 23.19 8.04
N GLY A 88 34.07 22.18 8.88
CA GLY A 88 33.99 22.37 10.32
C GLY A 88 33.36 21.19 11.06
N GLU A 89 32.60 21.51 12.10
CA GLU A 89 31.96 20.52 12.96
C GLU A 89 30.49 20.87 13.22
N VAL A 90 29.59 19.88 13.05
CA VAL A 90 28.18 19.99 13.43
C VAL A 90 27.96 19.28 14.77
N GLN A 91 27.47 20.02 15.76
CA GLN A 91 27.20 19.53 17.11
C GLN A 91 25.72 19.62 17.46
N VAL A 92 25.20 18.57 18.10
CA VAL A 92 23.91 18.58 18.79
C VAL A 92 24.16 18.82 20.26
N VAL A 93 23.72 19.96 20.79
CA VAL A 93 24.06 20.40 22.15
C VAL A 93 22.80 20.44 23.03
N ASN A 94 22.93 19.96 24.26
CA ASN A 94 21.90 20.13 25.27
C ASN A 94 21.82 21.62 25.66
N ASN A 95 20.69 22.26 25.37
CA ASN A 95 20.50 23.69 25.60
C ASN A 95 20.57 24.12 27.08
N GLN A 96 20.38 23.20 28.03
CA GLN A 96 20.43 23.49 29.46
C GLN A 96 21.82 23.26 30.06
N SER A 97 22.47 22.13 29.75
CA SER A 97 23.78 21.77 30.32
C SER A 97 24.97 22.25 29.49
N GLY A 98 24.77 22.57 28.21
CA GLY A 98 25.86 22.82 27.26
C GLY A 98 26.62 21.55 26.84
N GLU A 99 26.14 20.37 27.24
CA GLU A 99 26.75 19.09 26.87
C GLU A 99 26.57 18.80 25.39
N ILE A 100 27.66 18.43 24.72
CA ILE A 100 27.64 17.95 23.34
C ILE A 100 27.16 16.49 23.34
N LEU A 101 26.01 16.25 22.72
CA LEU A 101 25.37 14.93 22.65
C LEU A 101 25.84 14.13 21.44
N ILE A 102 26.02 14.81 20.30
CA ILE A 102 26.44 14.23 19.02
C ILE A 102 27.36 15.24 18.34
N SER A 103 28.44 14.77 17.71
CA SER A 103 29.35 15.61 16.92
C SER A 103 29.81 14.93 15.65
N HIS A 104 29.89 15.68 14.55
CA HIS A 104 30.40 15.21 13.26
C HIS A 104 31.31 16.27 12.64
N GLN A 105 32.49 15.84 12.17
CA GLN A 105 33.30 16.64 11.25
C GLN A 105 32.62 16.65 9.88
N VAL A 106 32.56 17.80 9.23
CA VAL A 106 31.87 18.02 7.96
C VAL A 106 32.70 18.88 7.02
N GLU A 107 32.52 18.70 5.72
CA GLU A 107 33.13 19.48 4.66
C GLU A 107 32.07 20.31 3.91
N GLN A 108 32.52 21.32 3.14
CA GLN A 108 31.63 22.10 2.29
C GLN A 108 30.90 21.20 1.28
N GLY A 109 29.57 21.34 1.21
CA GLY A 109 28.71 20.56 0.30
C GLY A 109 28.22 19.24 0.89
N ASP A 110 28.69 18.83 2.08
CA ASP A 110 28.11 17.70 2.78
C ASP A 110 26.63 17.95 3.10
N ILE A 111 25.84 16.87 3.20
CA ILE A 111 24.46 16.94 3.67
C ILE A 111 24.40 16.35 5.08
N TRP A 112 24.23 17.22 6.08
CA TRP A 112 24.03 16.79 7.45
C TRP A 112 22.55 16.70 7.79
N ARG A 113 22.16 15.66 8.53
CA ARG A 113 20.75 15.39 8.86
C ARG A 113 20.59 14.83 10.27
N MET A 114 19.54 15.28 10.96
CA MET A 114 19.09 14.72 12.24
C MET A 114 17.67 14.17 12.16
N CYS A 115 17.50 12.92 12.60
CA CYS A 115 16.22 12.21 12.69
C CYS A 115 15.78 12.07 14.15
N GLN A 116 14.48 11.86 14.36
CA GLN A 116 13.94 11.58 15.70
C GLN A 116 12.80 10.58 15.62
N VAL A 117 12.65 9.76 16.66
CA VAL A 117 11.48 8.90 16.87
C VAL A 117 11.15 8.86 18.35
N LYS A 118 9.86 8.87 18.67
CA LYS A 118 9.38 8.97 20.05
C LYS A 118 9.07 7.59 20.63
N ASP A 119 9.19 7.49 21.94
CA ASP A 119 8.98 6.24 22.69
C ASP A 119 7.58 5.66 22.52
N ALA A 120 6.52 6.48 22.58
CA ALA A 120 5.14 6.02 22.43
C ALA A 120 4.86 5.35 21.05
N PRO A 121 5.27 5.95 19.90
CA PRO A 121 5.29 5.27 18.61
C PRO A 121 6.00 3.91 18.61
N ILE A 122 7.18 3.80 19.20
CA ILE A 122 7.96 2.55 19.24
C ILE A 122 7.19 1.47 20.01
N LYS A 123 6.63 1.81 21.17
CA LYS A 123 5.83 0.88 21.99
C LYS A 123 4.64 0.34 21.23
N ASN A 124 3.88 1.23 20.58
CA ASN A 124 2.73 0.83 19.77
C ASN A 124 3.14 -0.07 18.59
N TRP A 125 4.25 0.24 17.93
CA TRP A 125 4.79 -0.55 16.82
C TRP A 125 5.16 -1.99 17.24
N ILE A 126 5.82 -2.16 18.39
CA ILE A 126 6.16 -3.48 18.93
C ILE A 126 4.89 -4.26 19.32
N GLU A 127 3.93 -3.61 19.98
CA GLU A 127 2.66 -4.25 20.37
C GLU A 127 1.83 -4.68 19.16
N LEU A 128 1.83 -3.86 18.09
CA LEU A 128 1.17 -4.19 16.84
C LEU A 128 1.83 -5.39 16.16
N ALA A 129 3.17 -5.48 16.19
CA ALA A 129 3.90 -6.63 15.67
C ALA A 129 3.52 -7.94 16.35
N ILE A 130 3.52 -7.96 17.70
CA ILE A 130 3.12 -9.13 18.49
C ILE A 130 1.67 -9.50 18.19
N LYS A 131 0.77 -8.52 18.18
CA LYS A 131 -0.67 -8.73 17.92
C LYS A 131 -0.91 -9.33 16.54
N ARG A 132 -0.34 -8.74 15.49
CA ARG A 132 -0.55 -9.21 14.10
C ARG A 132 0.10 -10.54 13.84
N SER A 133 1.31 -10.77 14.36
CA SER A 133 1.97 -12.07 14.30
C SER A 133 1.10 -13.16 14.90
N THR A 134 0.53 -12.91 16.08
CA THR A 134 -0.39 -13.83 16.77
C THR A 134 -1.68 -14.07 15.99
N LEU A 135 -2.38 -13.02 15.55
CA LEU A 135 -3.68 -13.14 14.86
C LEU A 135 -3.59 -13.83 13.50
N SER A 136 -2.46 -13.68 12.80
CA SER A 136 -2.25 -14.26 11.47
C SER A 136 -1.44 -15.56 11.49
N GLU A 137 -1.08 -16.06 12.68
CA GLU A 137 -0.24 -17.25 12.84
C GLU A 137 1.02 -17.22 11.94
N THR A 138 1.63 -16.04 11.82
CA THR A 138 2.73 -15.79 10.89
C THR A 138 3.94 -15.24 11.65
N PRO A 139 5.17 -15.77 11.42
CA PRO A 139 6.36 -15.26 12.09
C PRO A 139 6.64 -13.81 11.67
N ALA A 140 7.20 -13.03 12.59
CA ALA A 140 7.51 -11.63 12.37
C ALA A 140 9.00 -11.34 12.58
N ILE A 141 9.60 -10.61 11.65
CA ILE A 141 11.02 -10.26 11.71
C ILE A 141 11.12 -8.75 11.85
N PHE A 142 11.81 -8.28 12.88
CA PHE A 142 12.25 -6.90 13.00
C PHE A 142 13.52 -6.69 12.16
N TRP A 143 13.46 -5.77 11.19
CA TRP A 143 14.55 -5.52 10.25
C TRP A 143 15.42 -4.39 10.79
N LEU A 144 16.38 -4.74 11.63
CA LEU A 144 17.23 -3.80 12.36
C LEU A 144 18.69 -4.23 12.24
N ASP A 145 19.54 -3.35 11.75
CA ASP A 145 20.97 -3.58 11.63
C ASP A 145 21.68 -3.24 12.94
N GLU A 146 22.21 -4.25 13.62
CA GLU A 146 23.00 -4.06 14.84
C GLU A 146 24.26 -3.19 14.63
N ASN A 147 24.68 -2.93 13.39
CA ASN A 147 25.80 -2.04 13.09
C ASN A 147 25.38 -0.58 12.85
N ARG A 148 24.07 -0.30 12.79
CA ARG A 148 23.52 1.06 12.66
C ARG A 148 23.16 1.59 14.04
N ALA A 149 23.80 2.68 14.47
CA ALA A 149 23.62 3.25 15.82
C ALA A 149 22.15 3.51 16.18
N HIS A 150 21.34 4.01 15.23
CA HIS A 150 19.90 4.20 15.42
C HIS A 150 19.17 2.88 15.71
N ASP A 151 19.42 1.85 14.90
CA ASP A 151 18.78 0.54 15.03
C ASP A 151 19.19 -0.16 16.34
N GLN A 152 20.42 0.03 16.82
CA GLN A 152 20.86 -0.44 18.14
C GLN A 152 19.96 0.12 19.27
N GLU A 153 19.58 1.40 19.20
CA GLU A 153 18.67 1.99 20.20
C GLU A 153 17.25 1.41 20.08
N LEU A 154 16.77 1.12 18.87
CA LEU A 154 15.49 0.42 18.68
C LEU A 154 15.53 -1.02 19.23
N ILE A 155 16.63 -1.74 19.02
CA ILE A 155 16.84 -3.09 19.58
C ILE A 155 16.78 -3.05 21.11
N LYS A 156 17.39 -2.05 21.76
CA LYS A 156 17.28 -1.87 23.22
C LYS A 156 15.84 -1.66 23.66
N LYS A 157 15.04 -0.87 22.93
CA LYS A 157 13.61 -0.69 23.21
C LYS A 157 12.80 -1.97 23.05
N ILE A 158 13.16 -2.82 22.09
CA ILE A 158 12.53 -4.14 21.91
C ILE A 158 12.89 -5.09 23.06
N ALA A 159 14.10 -4.99 23.62
CA ALA A 159 14.52 -5.82 24.75
C ALA A 159 13.61 -5.65 25.99
N ASP A 160 13.03 -4.46 26.19
CA ASP A 160 12.03 -4.21 27.25
C ASP A 160 10.75 -5.04 27.08
N TYR A 161 10.49 -5.55 25.87
CA TYR A 161 9.33 -6.38 25.51
C TYR A 161 9.67 -7.88 25.41
N LYS A 162 10.89 -8.29 25.78
CA LYS A 162 11.38 -9.66 25.63
C LYS A 162 10.42 -10.72 26.17
N SER A 163 9.86 -10.52 27.37
CA SER A 163 8.93 -11.48 27.97
C SER A 163 7.62 -11.63 27.19
N LYS A 164 7.10 -10.54 26.61
CA LYS A 164 5.90 -10.59 25.75
C LYS A 164 6.20 -11.26 24.42
N ILE A 165 7.40 -11.03 23.87
CA ILE A 165 7.87 -11.65 22.63
C ILE A 165 8.08 -13.16 22.82
N GLU A 166 8.74 -13.58 23.90
CA GLU A 166 8.96 -15.00 24.21
C GLU A 166 7.67 -15.74 24.57
N ALA A 167 6.67 -15.03 25.09
CA ALA A 167 5.34 -15.59 25.36
C ALA A 167 4.43 -15.64 24.12
N ALA A 168 4.81 -15.01 23.00
CA ALA A 168 4.03 -15.04 21.78
C ALA A 168 4.02 -16.47 21.22
N PRO A 169 2.88 -16.95 20.67
CA PRO A 169 2.81 -18.29 20.09
C PRO A 169 3.62 -18.43 18.80
N MET A 170 3.98 -17.29 18.18
CA MET A 170 4.70 -17.20 16.91
C MET A 170 6.15 -16.77 17.09
N ASP A 171 6.99 -17.20 16.16
CA ASP A 171 8.41 -16.87 16.12
C ASP A 171 8.61 -15.40 15.71
N ILE A 172 9.18 -14.62 16.64
CA ILE A 172 9.46 -13.20 16.45
C ILE A 172 10.95 -12.97 16.66
N GLN A 173 11.64 -12.50 15.61
CA GLN A 173 13.10 -12.37 15.60
C GLN A 173 13.55 -10.97 15.20
N ILE A 174 14.83 -10.67 15.42
CA ILE A 174 15.50 -9.47 14.92
C ILE A 174 16.59 -9.92 13.95
N MET A 175 16.64 -9.33 12.76
CA MET A 175 17.66 -9.59 11.73
C MET A 175 18.05 -8.28 11.04
N SER A 176 19.31 -8.17 10.58
CA SER A 176 19.69 -7.05 9.72
C SER A 176 18.87 -7.06 8.41
N PRO A 177 18.62 -5.90 7.77
CA PRO A 177 17.77 -5.83 6.58
C PRO A 177 18.14 -6.83 5.47
N ILE A 178 19.43 -7.07 5.23
CA ILE A 178 19.91 -8.04 4.25
C ILE A 178 19.53 -9.47 4.66
N LYS A 179 19.86 -9.88 5.89
CA LYS A 179 19.55 -11.23 6.39
C LYS A 179 18.03 -11.47 6.45
N ALA A 180 17.28 -10.45 6.87
CA ALA A 180 15.83 -10.48 6.91
C ALA A 180 15.24 -10.66 5.51
N THR A 181 15.80 -9.97 4.51
CA THR A 181 15.43 -10.14 3.09
C THR A 181 15.70 -11.57 2.63
N GLU A 182 16.90 -12.10 2.82
CA GLU A 182 17.26 -13.47 2.41
C GLU A 182 16.36 -14.53 3.06
N TYR A 183 16.14 -14.43 4.37
CA TYR A 183 15.24 -15.32 5.12
C TYR A 183 13.81 -15.24 4.57
N THR A 184 13.34 -14.03 4.30
CA THR A 184 11.99 -13.78 3.79
C THR A 184 11.83 -14.37 2.39
N LEU A 185 12.77 -14.14 1.46
CA LEU A 185 12.70 -14.64 0.08
C LEU A 185 12.75 -16.18 0.01
N GLU A 186 13.55 -16.81 0.87
CA GLU A 186 13.60 -18.28 1.01
C GLU A 186 12.26 -18.88 1.45
N ARG A 187 11.56 -18.21 2.37
CA ARG A 187 10.21 -18.62 2.81
C ARG A 187 9.17 -18.32 1.75
N LEU A 188 9.25 -17.14 1.15
CA LEU A 188 8.34 -16.65 0.13
C LEU A 188 8.27 -17.62 -1.05
N ARG A 189 9.42 -18.07 -1.55
CA ARG A 189 9.51 -19.09 -2.62
C ARG A 189 8.87 -20.43 -2.24
N LYS A 190 8.80 -20.77 -0.95
CA LYS A 190 8.22 -22.01 -0.43
C LYS A 190 6.73 -21.88 -0.08
N GLY A 191 6.07 -20.81 -0.52
CA GLY A 191 4.66 -20.56 -0.21
C GLY A 191 4.40 -20.17 1.24
N LYS A 192 5.43 -19.69 1.96
CA LYS A 192 5.31 -19.35 3.39
C LYS A 192 5.34 -17.84 3.60
N ASN A 193 4.52 -17.37 4.53
CA ASN A 193 4.38 -15.96 4.85
C ASN A 193 5.42 -15.51 5.89
N THR A 194 5.81 -14.24 5.85
CA THR A 194 6.69 -13.62 6.85
C THR A 194 6.27 -12.17 7.04
N ILE A 195 6.00 -11.73 8.27
CA ILE A 195 5.73 -10.32 8.53
C ILE A 195 7.06 -9.58 8.63
N SER A 196 7.21 -8.51 7.84
CA SER A 196 8.29 -7.55 7.98
C SER A 196 7.89 -6.45 8.98
N VAL A 197 8.72 -6.23 10.00
CA VAL A 197 8.50 -5.21 11.03
C VAL A 197 9.64 -4.21 10.93
N THR A 198 9.36 -3.01 10.44
CA THR A 198 10.40 -2.11 9.93
C THR A 198 10.24 -0.67 10.38
N GLY A 199 11.32 0.11 10.25
CA GLY A 199 11.28 1.57 10.27
C GLY A 199 10.48 2.16 9.11
N ASN A 200 10.38 3.49 9.07
CA ASN A 200 9.51 4.25 8.19
C ASN A 200 9.91 4.14 6.71
N VAL A 201 11.20 4.25 6.39
CA VAL A 201 11.68 4.14 5.00
C VAL A 201 11.50 2.72 4.47
N LEU A 202 11.88 1.71 5.24
CA LEU A 202 11.72 0.32 4.83
C LEU A 202 10.24 -0.10 4.73
N ARG A 203 9.34 0.50 5.52
CA ARG A 203 7.90 0.32 5.33
C ARG A 203 7.55 0.67 3.89
N ASP A 204 7.91 1.88 3.45
CA ASP A 204 7.65 2.38 2.09
C ASP A 204 8.19 1.41 1.04
N TYR A 205 9.48 1.06 1.14
CA TYR A 205 10.16 0.25 0.14
C TYR A 205 9.60 -1.17 0.04
N LEU A 206 9.28 -1.80 1.17
CA LEU A 206 8.82 -3.18 1.19
C LEU A 206 7.34 -3.31 0.82
N THR A 207 6.52 -2.29 1.11
CA THR A 207 5.11 -2.25 0.68
C THR A 207 4.94 -1.96 -0.81
N ASP A 208 5.98 -1.50 -1.50
CA ASP A 208 6.03 -1.55 -2.96
C ASP A 208 6.68 -2.85 -3.47
N LEU A 209 7.84 -3.22 -2.93
CA LEU A 209 8.63 -4.35 -3.44
C LEU A 209 7.86 -5.66 -3.48
N PHE A 210 7.35 -6.13 -2.33
CA PHE A 210 6.70 -7.44 -2.27
C PHE A 210 5.35 -7.46 -2.99
N PRO A 211 4.46 -6.47 -2.83
CA PRO A 211 3.21 -6.44 -3.58
C PRO A 211 3.38 -6.35 -5.11
N ILE A 212 4.41 -5.65 -5.61
CA ILE A 212 4.70 -5.64 -7.05
C ILE A 212 5.17 -7.02 -7.54
N LEU A 213 5.91 -7.78 -6.72
CA LEU A 213 6.32 -9.15 -7.06
C LEU A 213 5.15 -10.15 -6.94
N GLU A 214 4.29 -10.00 -5.93
CA GLU A 214 3.17 -10.89 -5.62
C GLU A 214 1.95 -10.65 -6.54
N LEU A 215 1.51 -9.39 -6.64
CA LEU A 215 0.24 -9.00 -7.26
C LEU A 215 0.44 -8.23 -8.57
N GLY A 216 1.69 -7.90 -8.89
CA GLY A 216 2.02 -7.09 -10.05
C GLY A 216 1.76 -5.60 -9.89
N THR A 217 1.30 -5.17 -8.73
CA THR A 217 1.05 -3.76 -8.36
C THR A 217 0.92 -3.65 -6.84
N SER A 218 1.33 -2.51 -6.27
CA SER A 218 1.12 -2.17 -4.86
C SER A 218 -0.22 -1.48 -4.58
N ALA A 219 -1.02 -1.20 -5.62
CA ALA A 219 -2.36 -0.61 -5.45
C ALA A 219 -3.37 -1.58 -4.84
N LYS A 220 -3.11 -2.89 -4.91
CA LYS A 220 -4.00 -3.96 -4.42
C LYS A 220 -3.67 -4.39 -2.99
N MET A 221 -3.27 -3.44 -2.16
CA MET A 221 -2.84 -3.69 -0.79
C MET A 221 -3.80 -3.07 0.20
N LEU A 222 -4.01 -3.77 1.31
CA LEU A 222 -4.70 -3.24 2.47
C LEU A 222 -3.69 -2.47 3.34
N SER A 223 -3.89 -1.16 3.51
CA SER A 223 -3.06 -0.31 4.37
C SER A 223 -3.92 0.27 5.50
N ILE A 224 -3.70 -0.24 6.71
CA ILE A 224 -4.45 0.14 7.91
C ILE A 224 -3.50 0.86 8.86
N VAL A 225 -3.90 2.04 9.31
CA VAL A 225 -3.21 2.84 10.31
C VAL A 225 -4.10 2.93 11.56
N PRO A 226 -3.87 2.06 12.57
CA PRO A 226 -4.53 2.19 13.86
C PRO A 226 -4.08 3.50 14.53
N LEU A 227 -5.01 4.44 14.71
CA LEU A 227 -4.69 5.72 15.33
C LEU A 227 -4.50 5.52 16.84
N MET A 228 -3.51 6.22 17.42
CA MET A 228 -3.18 6.09 18.85
C MET A 228 -4.36 6.39 19.78
N ASN A 229 -5.35 7.18 19.34
CA ASN A 229 -6.55 7.54 20.10
C ASN A 229 -7.74 6.58 19.86
N GLY A 230 -7.52 5.40 19.26
CA GLY A 230 -8.55 4.38 19.05
C GLY A 230 -9.45 4.59 17.83
N GLY A 231 -9.04 5.44 16.88
CA GLY A 231 -9.63 5.50 15.54
C GLY A 231 -8.88 4.62 14.54
N GLY A 232 -9.39 4.52 13.32
CA GLY A 232 -8.72 3.89 12.19
C GLY A 232 -8.58 4.86 11.02
N LEU A 233 -7.44 4.82 10.35
CA LEU A 233 -7.23 5.40 9.03
C LEU A 233 -6.96 4.25 8.06
N PHE A 234 -7.67 4.22 6.93
CA PHE A 234 -7.63 3.14 5.96
C PHE A 234 -7.20 3.72 4.62
N GLU A 235 -5.95 3.49 4.26
CA GLU A 235 -5.40 3.93 2.98
C GLU A 235 -5.77 2.91 1.90
N THR A 236 -6.12 3.40 0.71
CA THR A 236 -6.72 2.61 -0.38
C THR A 236 -5.67 1.87 -1.22
N GLY A 237 -4.47 1.65 -0.69
CA GLY A 237 -3.31 1.10 -1.40
C GLY A 237 -2.01 1.77 -0.98
N ALA A 238 -0.87 1.22 -1.42
CA ALA A 238 0.46 1.76 -1.14
C ALA A 238 1.09 2.52 -2.32
N GLY A 239 0.42 2.53 -3.48
CA GLY A 239 0.93 3.19 -4.69
C GLY A 239 0.62 4.69 -4.78
N GLY A 240 1.19 5.36 -5.79
CA GLY A 240 0.92 6.77 -6.09
C GLY A 240 -0.34 7.03 -6.94
N SER A 241 -0.53 8.28 -7.36
CA SER A 241 -1.72 8.74 -8.11
C SER A 241 -1.73 8.46 -9.63
N ALA A 242 -0.77 7.68 -10.12
CA ALA A 242 -0.71 7.16 -11.50
C ALA A 242 -1.01 8.20 -12.63
N PRO A 243 -0.15 9.22 -12.87
CA PRO A 243 -0.41 10.27 -13.86
C PRO A 243 -0.62 9.77 -15.29
N LYS A 244 -0.01 8.64 -15.66
CA LYS A 244 -0.20 7.98 -16.98
C LYS A 244 -1.63 7.42 -17.19
N HIS A 245 -2.42 7.29 -16.13
CA HIS A 245 -3.83 6.91 -16.23
C HIS A 245 -4.68 8.12 -16.66
N VAL A 246 -4.37 9.30 -16.11
CA VAL A 246 -5.01 10.56 -16.51
C VAL A 246 -4.72 10.87 -17.97
N GLU A 247 -3.48 10.65 -18.43
CA GLU A 247 -3.11 10.82 -19.83
C GLU A 247 -3.98 9.98 -20.78
N GLN A 248 -4.14 8.68 -20.51
CA GLN A 248 -5.02 7.81 -21.29
C GLN A 248 -6.49 8.23 -21.20
N PHE A 249 -6.95 8.62 -20.02
CA PHE A 249 -8.33 9.06 -19.85
C PHE A 249 -8.64 10.29 -20.71
N LEU A 250 -7.71 11.26 -20.78
CA LEU A 250 -7.90 12.47 -21.59
C LEU A 250 -7.78 12.20 -23.10
N SER A 251 -6.92 11.27 -23.53
CA SER A 251 -6.75 10.96 -24.96
C SER A 251 -7.75 9.93 -25.50
N GLU A 252 -8.22 9.01 -24.67
CA GLU A 252 -8.99 7.85 -25.12
C GLU A 252 -10.30 7.68 -24.36
N GLY A 253 -10.59 8.52 -23.36
CA GLY A 253 -11.78 8.40 -22.53
C GLY A 253 -11.80 7.12 -21.69
N HIS A 254 -10.68 6.41 -21.52
CA HIS A 254 -10.59 5.14 -20.81
C HIS A 254 -9.73 5.27 -19.56
N LEU A 255 -10.28 4.87 -18.39
CA LEU A 255 -9.58 4.95 -17.12
C LEU A 255 -9.22 3.54 -16.60
N ARG A 256 -7.95 3.15 -16.73
CA ARG A 256 -7.43 1.85 -16.26
C ARG A 256 -7.02 1.83 -14.78
N TRP A 257 -7.49 2.78 -13.96
CA TRP A 257 -7.23 2.78 -12.52
C TRP A 257 -8.03 1.66 -11.85
N ASP A 258 -7.38 0.81 -11.06
CA ASP A 258 -8.03 -0.29 -10.34
C ASP A 258 -8.38 0.15 -8.91
N SER A 259 -9.67 0.34 -8.64
CA SER A 259 -10.20 0.76 -7.34
C SER A 259 -10.32 -0.36 -6.30
N LEU A 260 -9.76 -1.56 -6.56
CA LEU A 260 -9.82 -2.67 -5.60
C LEU A 260 -9.37 -2.27 -4.18
N GLY A 261 -8.30 -1.47 -4.06
CA GLY A 261 -7.83 -1.00 -2.76
C GLY A 261 -8.80 -0.04 -2.06
N GLU A 262 -9.61 0.72 -2.79
CA GLU A 262 -10.70 1.53 -2.22
C GLU A 262 -11.80 0.64 -1.65
N PHE A 263 -12.12 -0.45 -2.35
CA PHE A 263 -13.16 -1.40 -1.91
C PHE A 263 -12.73 -2.15 -0.65
N LEU A 264 -11.49 -2.63 -0.62
CA LEU A 264 -10.89 -3.30 0.54
C LEU A 264 -10.77 -2.34 1.75
N ALA A 265 -10.39 -1.09 1.52
CA ALA A 265 -10.32 -0.09 2.59
C ALA A 265 -11.72 0.22 3.16
N LEU A 266 -12.74 0.31 2.32
CA LEU A 266 -14.12 0.53 2.76
C LEU A 266 -14.66 -0.66 3.56
N GLU A 267 -14.41 -1.89 3.11
CA GLU A 267 -14.76 -3.11 3.83
C GLU A 267 -14.18 -3.08 5.26
N VAL A 268 -12.88 -2.86 5.39
CA VAL A 268 -12.21 -2.86 6.69
C VAL A 268 -12.62 -1.65 7.55
N ALA A 269 -12.94 -0.51 6.94
CA ALA A 269 -13.50 0.63 7.68
C ALA A 269 -14.87 0.31 8.28
N LEU A 270 -15.74 -0.36 7.52
CA LEU A 270 -17.04 -0.83 8.01
C LEU A 270 -16.88 -1.88 9.11
N GLU A 271 -15.97 -2.84 8.95
CA GLU A 271 -15.63 -3.83 9.98
C GLU A 271 -15.14 -3.15 11.27
N HIS A 272 -14.24 -2.17 11.16
CA HIS A 272 -13.71 -1.43 12.30
C HIS A 272 -14.82 -0.73 13.09
N GLU A 273 -15.69 0.02 12.41
CA GLU A 273 -16.80 0.72 13.06
C GLU A 273 -17.85 -0.26 13.61
N ALA A 274 -18.11 -1.38 12.92
CA ALA A 274 -18.97 -2.43 13.41
C ALA A 274 -18.46 -3.00 14.73
N HIS A 275 -17.17 -3.34 14.82
CA HIS A 275 -16.56 -3.89 16.03
C HIS A 275 -16.49 -2.86 17.17
N LYS A 276 -16.12 -1.62 16.84
CA LYS A 276 -15.96 -0.55 17.82
C LYS A 276 -17.28 -0.15 18.47
N ASN A 277 -18.36 -0.11 17.68
CA ASN A 277 -19.69 0.32 18.15
C ASN A 277 -20.64 -0.84 18.42
N ASN A 278 -20.20 -2.09 18.21
CA ASN A 278 -21.04 -3.29 18.24
C ASN A 278 -22.28 -3.16 17.33
N ASP A 279 -22.08 -2.65 16.11
CA ASP A 279 -23.12 -2.38 15.12
C ASP A 279 -23.29 -3.55 14.14
N GLN A 280 -24.40 -4.27 14.28
CA GLN A 280 -24.73 -5.43 13.46
C GLN A 280 -24.97 -5.07 11.99
N ARG A 281 -25.56 -3.90 11.70
CA ARG A 281 -25.88 -3.49 10.33
C ARG A 281 -24.60 -3.16 9.56
N LEU A 282 -23.65 -2.49 10.22
CA LEU A 282 -22.30 -2.28 9.65
C LEU A 282 -21.55 -3.60 9.43
N SER A 283 -21.69 -4.57 10.35
CA SER A 283 -21.11 -5.91 10.15
C SER A 283 -21.65 -6.59 8.89
N VAL A 284 -22.96 -6.49 8.63
CA VAL A 284 -23.57 -7.04 7.41
C VAL A 284 -23.09 -6.30 6.16
N LEU A 285 -23.00 -4.97 6.20
CA LEU A 285 -22.47 -4.18 5.07
C LEU A 285 -21.02 -4.56 4.73
N SER A 286 -20.17 -4.73 5.75
CA SER A 286 -18.78 -5.17 5.60
C SER A 286 -18.70 -6.56 4.98
N GLU A 287 -19.39 -7.54 5.54
CA GLU A 287 -19.34 -8.94 5.08
C GLU A 287 -19.86 -9.07 3.64
N THR A 288 -20.96 -8.38 3.32
CA THR A 288 -21.53 -8.39 1.97
C THR A 288 -20.67 -7.65 0.95
N LEU A 289 -19.91 -6.63 1.37
CA LEU A 289 -18.92 -5.97 0.52
C LEU A 289 -17.74 -6.90 0.23
N GLY A 290 -17.24 -7.64 1.23
CA GLY A 290 -16.23 -8.69 1.04
C GLY A 290 -16.67 -9.72 0.00
N ASN A 291 -17.89 -10.25 0.13
CA ASN A 291 -18.48 -11.18 -0.86
C ASN A 291 -18.57 -10.57 -2.27
N ALA A 292 -18.88 -9.27 -2.38
CA ALA A 292 -18.94 -8.57 -3.65
C ALA A 292 -17.57 -8.38 -4.29
N ILE A 293 -16.54 -8.09 -3.49
CA ILE A 293 -15.14 -7.98 -3.93
C ILE A 293 -14.65 -9.34 -4.44
N GLU A 294 -14.90 -10.42 -3.70
CA GLU A 294 -14.55 -11.78 -4.15
C GLU A 294 -15.20 -12.10 -5.50
N LYS A 295 -16.52 -11.87 -5.62
CA LYS A 295 -17.24 -12.10 -6.86
C LYS A 295 -16.73 -11.23 -8.02
N LEU A 296 -16.32 -9.99 -7.77
CA LEU A 296 -15.70 -9.11 -8.76
C LEU A 296 -14.39 -9.70 -9.29
N LEU A 297 -13.56 -10.24 -8.40
CA LEU A 297 -12.29 -10.87 -8.76
C LEU A 297 -12.49 -12.19 -9.51
N GLU A 298 -13.38 -13.07 -9.04
CA GLU A 298 -13.71 -14.35 -9.67
C GLU A 298 -14.24 -14.19 -11.10
N ASN A 299 -15.02 -13.13 -11.34
CA ASN A 299 -15.60 -12.83 -12.65
C ASN A 299 -14.70 -11.94 -13.52
N ASN A 300 -13.47 -11.67 -13.08
CA ASN A 300 -12.49 -10.81 -13.76
C ASN A 300 -13.08 -9.44 -14.17
N LYS A 301 -13.80 -8.80 -13.25
CA LYS A 301 -14.45 -7.49 -13.46
C LYS A 301 -13.60 -6.31 -12.98
N SER A 302 -12.28 -6.51 -12.87
CA SER A 302 -11.32 -5.41 -12.74
C SER A 302 -11.14 -4.64 -14.06
N PRO A 303 -10.72 -3.36 -14.01
CA PRO A 303 -10.42 -2.58 -15.21
C PRO A 303 -9.33 -3.23 -16.06
N GLN A 304 -9.59 -3.28 -17.37
CA GLN A 304 -8.61 -3.70 -18.37
C GLN A 304 -7.78 -2.50 -18.83
N ARG A 305 -6.80 -2.74 -19.71
CA ARG A 305 -5.84 -1.69 -20.10
C ARG A 305 -6.19 -1.01 -21.42
N ASN A 306 -6.94 -1.67 -22.29
CA ASN A 306 -7.16 -1.18 -23.65
C ASN A 306 -8.51 -0.48 -23.77
N VAL A 307 -8.55 0.56 -24.60
CA VAL A 307 -9.78 1.28 -24.92
C VAL A 307 -10.83 0.32 -25.51
N GLY A 308 -12.09 0.50 -25.14
CA GLY A 308 -13.21 -0.34 -25.55
C GLY A 308 -13.40 -1.61 -24.69
N GLU A 309 -12.45 -1.92 -23.80
CA GLU A 309 -12.62 -2.93 -22.74
C GLU A 309 -13.22 -2.30 -21.48
N LEU A 310 -13.58 -3.13 -20.50
CA LEU A 310 -14.11 -2.68 -19.21
C LEU A 310 -13.08 -1.78 -18.51
N ASP A 311 -13.47 -0.60 -18.08
CA ASP A 311 -12.60 0.34 -17.37
C ASP A 311 -13.04 0.54 -15.91
N ASN A 312 -12.44 1.49 -15.20
CA ASN A 312 -12.76 1.83 -13.81
C ASN A 312 -14.26 2.04 -13.54
N ARG A 313 -14.96 2.74 -14.43
CA ARG A 313 -16.39 3.03 -14.24
C ARG A 313 -17.23 1.75 -14.33
N GLY A 314 -16.83 0.86 -15.24
CA GLY A 314 -17.43 -0.46 -15.38
C GLY A 314 -17.20 -1.36 -14.17
N SER A 315 -16.00 -1.35 -13.57
CA SER A 315 -15.74 -2.14 -12.36
C SER A 315 -16.56 -1.66 -11.15
N HIS A 316 -16.76 -0.34 -11.01
CA HIS A 316 -17.63 0.25 -9.98
C HIS A 316 -19.09 -0.19 -10.15
N PHE A 317 -19.61 -0.22 -11.38
CA PHE A 317 -20.95 -0.76 -11.64
C PHE A 317 -21.06 -2.24 -11.20
N TYR A 318 -20.07 -3.08 -11.56
CA TYR A 318 -20.09 -4.49 -11.18
C TYR A 318 -19.99 -4.69 -9.66
N LEU A 319 -19.19 -3.88 -8.96
CA LEU A 319 -19.16 -3.90 -7.50
C LEU A 319 -20.55 -3.56 -6.92
N ALA A 320 -21.19 -2.50 -7.40
CA ALA A 320 -22.52 -2.11 -6.94
C ALA A 320 -23.56 -3.21 -7.18
N LEU A 321 -23.52 -3.87 -8.34
CA LEU A 321 -24.39 -5.00 -8.66
C LEU A 321 -24.17 -6.18 -7.70
N PHE A 322 -22.92 -6.61 -7.51
CA PHE A 322 -22.60 -7.75 -6.67
C PHE A 322 -22.83 -7.47 -5.18
N TRP A 323 -22.64 -6.22 -4.74
CA TRP A 323 -22.91 -5.83 -3.37
C TRP A 323 -24.42 -5.79 -3.09
N ALA A 324 -25.22 -5.22 -3.99
CA ALA A 324 -26.67 -5.26 -3.90
C ALA A 324 -27.20 -6.69 -3.87
N GLU A 325 -26.63 -7.59 -4.69
CA GLU A 325 -26.96 -9.02 -4.67
C GLU A 325 -26.67 -9.67 -3.30
N ALA A 326 -25.46 -9.45 -2.75
CA ALA A 326 -25.08 -10.00 -1.46
C ALA A 326 -25.97 -9.45 -0.32
N LEU A 327 -26.33 -8.17 -0.37
CA LEU A 327 -27.24 -7.51 0.58
C LEU A 327 -28.67 -8.05 0.54
N VAL A 328 -29.15 -8.43 -0.65
CA VAL A 328 -30.46 -9.09 -0.80
C VAL A 328 -30.43 -10.52 -0.26
N ASN A 329 -29.33 -11.24 -0.47
CA ASN A 329 -29.21 -12.67 -0.17
C ASN A 329 -28.78 -12.99 1.28
N GLN A 330 -28.27 -12.03 2.04
CA GLN A 330 -27.98 -12.23 3.46
C GLN A 330 -29.26 -12.42 4.30
N ASN A 331 -29.11 -13.03 5.48
CA ASN A 331 -30.20 -13.40 6.39
C ASN A 331 -30.04 -12.83 7.82
N ARG A 332 -29.18 -11.82 7.99
CA ARG A 332 -28.86 -11.18 9.27
C ARG A 332 -29.63 -9.88 9.50
N ASP A 333 -30.05 -9.19 8.44
CA ASP A 333 -30.85 -7.95 8.47
C ASP A 333 -31.93 -7.96 7.37
N ASP A 334 -33.15 -8.35 7.73
CA ASP A 334 -34.29 -8.40 6.81
C ASP A 334 -34.68 -7.03 6.24
N SER A 335 -34.42 -5.95 6.97
CA SER A 335 -34.73 -4.58 6.52
C SER A 335 -33.79 -4.20 5.39
N LEU A 336 -32.49 -4.41 5.58
CA LEU A 336 -31.45 -4.15 4.59
C LEU A 336 -31.66 -5.00 3.33
N SER A 337 -31.99 -6.30 3.50
CA SER A 337 -32.34 -7.16 2.36
C SER A 337 -33.51 -6.59 1.55
N LYS A 338 -34.58 -6.12 2.21
CA LYS A 338 -35.76 -5.53 1.53
C LYS A 338 -35.42 -4.22 0.82
N GLU A 339 -34.65 -3.36 1.46
CA GLU A 339 -34.21 -2.06 0.93
C GLU A 339 -33.46 -2.23 -0.40
N PHE A 340 -32.57 -3.22 -0.50
CA PHE A 340 -31.75 -3.45 -1.69
C PHE A 340 -32.40 -4.31 -2.78
N LYS A 341 -33.62 -4.86 -2.58
CA LYS A 341 -34.30 -5.71 -3.58
C LYS A 341 -34.53 -5.00 -4.90
N GLU A 342 -35.06 -3.78 -4.85
CA GLU A 342 -35.37 -3.01 -6.05
C GLU A 342 -34.09 -2.54 -6.75
N VAL A 343 -33.10 -2.10 -5.97
CA VAL A 343 -31.77 -1.73 -6.48
C VAL A 343 -31.12 -2.89 -7.22
N PHE A 344 -31.04 -4.08 -6.60
CA PHE A 344 -30.47 -5.27 -7.23
C PHE A 344 -31.23 -5.66 -8.51
N SER A 345 -32.56 -5.69 -8.45
CA SER A 345 -33.40 -6.00 -9.61
C SER A 345 -33.13 -5.04 -10.77
N ASN A 346 -33.09 -3.74 -10.50
CA ASN A 346 -32.86 -2.72 -11.52
C ASN A 346 -31.44 -2.79 -12.09
N LEU A 347 -30.40 -2.99 -11.27
CA LEU A 347 -29.04 -3.16 -11.77
C LEU A 347 -28.90 -4.43 -12.61
N SER A 348 -29.47 -5.55 -12.15
CA SER A 348 -29.37 -6.84 -12.84
C SER A 348 -30.10 -6.86 -14.19
N GLN A 349 -31.32 -6.31 -14.26
CA GLN A 349 -32.09 -6.25 -15.50
C GLN A 349 -31.47 -5.32 -16.54
N ASN A 350 -30.76 -4.28 -16.09
CA ASN A 350 -30.16 -3.26 -16.95
C ASN A 350 -28.65 -3.42 -17.17
N GLU A 351 -28.04 -4.53 -16.74
CA GLU A 351 -26.59 -4.75 -16.77
C GLU A 351 -25.98 -4.44 -18.16
N LYS A 352 -26.53 -5.05 -19.21
CA LYS A 352 -26.01 -4.90 -20.57
C LYS A 352 -26.12 -3.46 -21.07
N GLU A 353 -27.22 -2.79 -20.78
CA GLU A 353 -27.46 -1.42 -21.23
C GLU A 353 -26.54 -0.43 -20.51
N ILE A 354 -26.37 -0.59 -19.19
CA ILE A 354 -25.45 0.23 -18.40
C ILE A 354 -24.01 0.08 -18.89
N ILE A 355 -23.54 -1.16 -19.10
CA ILE A 355 -22.19 -1.41 -19.63
C ILE A 355 -22.02 -0.83 -21.03
N ASN A 356 -23.03 -0.95 -21.90
CA ASN A 356 -22.98 -0.33 -23.23
C ASN A 356 -22.84 1.19 -23.15
N GLN A 357 -23.58 1.86 -22.25
CA GLN A 357 -23.49 3.30 -22.04
C GLN A 357 -22.12 3.73 -21.51
N ILE A 358 -21.55 2.97 -20.55
CA ILE A 358 -20.20 3.22 -20.04
C ILE A 358 -19.15 3.06 -21.14
N ASN A 359 -19.21 1.97 -21.92
CA ASN A 359 -18.23 1.69 -22.97
C ASN A 359 -18.35 2.64 -24.16
N ALA A 360 -19.56 3.13 -24.47
CA ALA A 360 -19.79 4.10 -25.54
C ALA A 360 -19.14 5.48 -25.26
N ALA A 361 -18.80 5.77 -24.00
CA ALA A 361 -18.07 6.98 -23.62
C ALA A 361 -16.54 6.90 -23.81
N GLN A 362 -16.03 5.75 -24.28
CA GLN A 362 -14.61 5.53 -24.57
C GLN A 362 -14.28 5.77 -26.05
N GLY A 363 -13.00 5.83 -26.38
CA GLY A 363 -12.48 5.92 -27.76
C GLY A 363 -12.37 7.33 -28.31
N GLN A 364 -12.64 8.36 -27.51
CA GLN A 364 -12.55 9.76 -27.93
C GLN A 364 -11.76 10.58 -26.91
N ASN A 365 -11.04 11.59 -27.42
CA ASN A 365 -10.43 12.61 -26.57
C ASN A 365 -11.51 13.29 -25.72
N CYS A 366 -11.21 13.54 -24.45
CA CYS A 366 -12.07 14.29 -23.54
C CYS A 366 -11.27 15.41 -22.85
N SER A 367 -12.00 16.35 -22.22
CA SER A 367 -11.38 17.43 -21.45
C SER A 367 -12.12 17.61 -20.14
N ILE A 368 -11.36 17.60 -19.05
CA ILE A 368 -11.81 17.99 -17.71
C ILE A 368 -11.49 19.48 -17.42
N ASP A 369 -10.99 20.22 -18.41
CA ASP A 369 -10.59 21.64 -18.34
C ASP A 369 -9.68 21.96 -17.14
N GLY A 370 -8.68 21.10 -16.94
CA GLY A 370 -7.70 21.24 -15.88
C GLY A 370 -6.88 19.96 -15.72
N TYR A 371 -5.94 19.99 -14.78
CA TYR A 371 -5.17 18.81 -14.39
C TYR A 371 -5.10 18.70 -12.86
N TYR A 372 -4.44 19.66 -12.22
CA TYR A 372 -4.41 19.76 -10.75
C TYR A 372 -5.73 20.27 -10.15
N TRP A 373 -6.50 21.02 -10.93
CA TRP A 373 -7.79 21.59 -10.53
C TRP A 373 -8.80 21.46 -11.68
N PRO A 374 -9.34 20.26 -11.92
CA PRO A 374 -10.31 20.04 -13.00
C PRO A 374 -11.67 20.68 -12.69
N ILE A 375 -12.45 20.96 -13.73
CA ILE A 375 -13.82 21.49 -13.57
C ILE A 375 -14.75 20.36 -13.12
N ASN A 376 -15.29 20.47 -11.91
CA ASN A 376 -16.09 19.43 -11.26
C ASN A 376 -17.25 18.92 -12.12
N ASP A 377 -18.01 19.80 -12.77
CA ASP A 377 -19.15 19.38 -13.60
C ASP A 377 -18.69 18.54 -14.80
N LYS A 378 -17.61 18.96 -15.48
CA LYS A 378 -17.05 18.21 -16.61
C LYS A 378 -16.51 16.85 -16.18
N THR A 379 -15.80 16.80 -15.07
CA THR A 379 -15.29 15.54 -14.50
C THR A 379 -16.42 14.62 -14.11
N ARG A 380 -17.47 15.12 -13.43
CA ARG A 380 -18.64 14.33 -13.05
C ARG A 380 -19.31 13.71 -14.27
N ASP A 381 -19.56 14.51 -15.30
CA ASP A 381 -20.29 14.06 -16.49
C ASP A 381 -19.51 12.97 -17.25
N LEU A 382 -18.18 13.06 -17.30
CA LEU A 382 -17.30 12.04 -17.90
C LEU A 382 -17.14 10.78 -17.02
N MET A 383 -17.16 10.94 -15.69
CA MET A 383 -17.02 9.84 -14.75
C MET A 383 -18.34 9.09 -14.49
N ARG A 384 -19.49 9.71 -14.79
CA ARG A 384 -20.83 9.13 -14.63
C ARG A 384 -21.60 9.09 -15.96
N PRO A 385 -21.08 8.43 -17.00
CA PRO A 385 -21.63 8.53 -18.36
C PRO A 385 -22.93 7.75 -18.59
N SER A 386 -23.37 6.90 -17.65
CA SER A 386 -24.61 6.12 -17.77
C SER A 386 -25.75 6.79 -16.99
N PRO A 387 -26.71 7.46 -17.66
CA PRO A 387 -27.88 8.04 -16.99
C PRO A 387 -28.73 6.99 -16.30
N LEU A 388 -28.77 5.77 -16.85
CA LEU A 388 -29.52 4.66 -16.28
C LEU A 388 -28.92 4.20 -14.95
N PHE A 389 -27.60 4.04 -14.89
CA PHE A 389 -26.92 3.71 -13.63
C PHE A 389 -27.07 4.84 -12.61
N ASN A 390 -26.90 6.09 -13.05
CA ASN A 390 -27.09 7.26 -12.18
C ASN A 390 -28.49 7.30 -11.58
N GLY A 391 -29.53 7.11 -12.41
CA GLY A 391 -30.92 7.09 -11.94
C GLY A 391 -31.19 6.01 -10.90
N ILE A 392 -30.57 4.82 -11.02
CA ILE A 392 -30.73 3.76 -10.02
C ILE A 392 -30.08 4.14 -8.69
N ILE A 393 -28.86 4.69 -8.72
CA ILE A 393 -28.12 5.07 -7.52
C ILE A 393 -28.72 6.30 -6.83
N ASP A 394 -29.17 7.30 -7.58
CA ASP A 394 -29.71 8.56 -7.04
C ASP A 394 -31.12 8.38 -6.44
N HIS A 395 -31.79 7.25 -6.71
CA HIS A 395 -33.11 6.89 -6.16
C HIS A 395 -33.06 5.84 -5.04
N MET A 396 -31.87 5.41 -4.63
CA MET A 396 -31.64 4.66 -3.38
C MET A 396 -31.78 5.59 -2.18
#